data_AF-A0A844WX02-F1
#
_entry.id   AF-A0A844WX02-F1
#
_cell.length_a   1.000
_cell.length_b   1.000
_cell.length_c   1.000
_cell.angle_alpha   90.00
_cell.angle_beta   90.00
_cell.angle_gamma   90.00
#
_symmetry.space_group_name_H-M   'P 1'
#
loop_
_entity.id
_entity.type
_entity.pdbx_description
1 polymer ?
#
loop_
_entity_poly.entity_id
_entity_poly.type
_entity_poly.pdbx_seq_one_letter_code
_entity_poly.pdbx_strand_id
1 'polypeptide(L)'
;MTDFNNLVPVTETQLNGKLQQTVSAKALHNYLKVGNDFSTWIKGRIKEYGLIKNDDFLIFDSSEFRNQSTNNEQQIKWTTKRGGDRKSTDYILTIGTAKELAMIENNEKGRAIRKYFIRCEEHLKEIAPAIQKKAFKRLKARLEVADYSRPMCDALTIQRLSLGKETKPHHYTNEFDMINRIVLGMTAKAYRKAHNLTGDIRDHITEEQLNHLAYLEKSNITLIDMGWNYEKRKAELIKLSQSYIIRLLGKVA
;
A
#
# COMPACT_ATOMS: atom_id res chain seq x y z
N MET A 1 25.86 16.79 -1.87
CA MET A 1 24.48 16.27 -1.95
C MET A 1 24.43 15.29 -3.12
N THR A 2 24.39 13.98 -2.84
CA THR A 2 24.18 12.98 -3.90
C THR A 2 22.68 12.86 -4.12
N ASP A 3 22.15 13.66 -5.05
CA ASP A 3 20.76 13.54 -5.44
C ASP A 3 20.50 12.14 -5.99
N PHE A 4 19.43 11.51 -5.54
CA PHE A 4 18.91 10.27 -6.11
C PHE A 4 18.67 10.41 -7.63
N ASN A 5 18.48 11.66 -8.10
CA ASN A 5 18.37 12.06 -9.51
C ASN A 5 19.58 11.64 -10.37
N ASN A 6 20.73 11.36 -9.77
CA ASN A 6 21.93 10.90 -10.50
C ASN A 6 21.99 9.38 -10.67
N LEU A 7 21.13 8.60 -9.99
CA LEU A 7 21.16 7.13 -10.07
C LEU A 7 20.27 6.59 -11.19
N VAL A 8 19.07 7.15 -11.33
CA VAL A 8 18.10 6.83 -12.38
C VAL A 8 17.46 8.15 -12.83
N PRO A 9 17.31 8.41 -14.14
CA PRO A 9 16.74 9.66 -14.62
C PRO A 9 15.31 9.86 -14.10
N VAL A 10 15.10 11.00 -13.45
CA VAL A 10 13.79 11.43 -12.96
C VAL A 10 13.15 12.32 -14.02
N THR A 11 11.88 12.04 -14.33
CA THR A 11 11.06 12.78 -15.29
C THR A 11 9.78 13.22 -14.63
N GLU A 12 9.19 14.33 -15.07
CA GLU A 12 7.90 14.79 -14.57
C GLU A 12 6.79 14.27 -15.48
N THR A 13 5.79 13.60 -14.89
CA THR A 13 4.62 13.13 -15.63
C THR A 13 3.35 13.45 -14.85
N GLN A 14 2.23 13.61 -15.56
CA GLN A 14 0.94 13.80 -14.92
C GLN A 14 0.38 12.46 -14.47
N LEU A 15 0.23 12.32 -13.15
CA LEU A 15 -0.36 11.17 -12.46
C LEU A 15 -1.54 11.66 -11.62
N ASN A 16 -2.74 11.14 -11.89
CA ASN A 16 -3.99 11.57 -11.26
C ASN A 16 -4.23 13.10 -11.28
N GLY A 17 -3.91 13.75 -12.39
CA GLY A 17 -4.08 15.21 -12.55
C GLY A 17 -3.11 16.05 -11.70
N LYS A 18 -2.09 15.43 -11.09
CA LYS A 18 -1.00 16.10 -10.39
C LYS A 18 0.30 15.86 -11.14
N LEU A 19 1.11 16.90 -11.25
CA LEU A 19 2.47 16.79 -11.77
C LEU A 19 3.34 16.10 -10.70
N GLN A 20 3.88 14.93 -11.01
CA GLN A 20 4.67 14.15 -10.08
C GLN A 20 6.00 13.74 -10.70
N GLN A 21 7.02 13.66 -9.85
CA GLN A 21 8.31 13.11 -10.24
C GLN A 21 8.22 11.59 -10.36
N THR A 22 8.73 11.08 -11.46
CA THR A 22 8.59 9.70 -11.89
C THR A 22 9.86 9.13 -12.51
N VAL A 23 9.95 7.80 -12.53
CA VAL A 23 11.14 7.06 -12.94
C VAL A 23 10.75 5.94 -13.89
N SER A 24 11.53 5.72 -14.95
CA SER A 24 11.35 4.56 -15.82
C SER A 24 11.66 3.26 -15.08
N ALA A 25 10.70 2.33 -15.07
CA ALA A 25 10.89 1.02 -14.45
C ALA A 25 12.02 0.21 -15.12
N LYS A 26 12.21 0.37 -16.44
CA LYS A 26 13.33 -0.26 -17.17
C LYS A 26 14.67 0.28 -16.70
N ALA A 27 14.77 1.60 -16.55
CA ALA A 27 15.99 2.24 -16.07
C ALA A 27 16.31 1.80 -14.63
N LEU A 28 15.28 1.68 -13.78
CA LEU A 28 15.42 1.14 -12.43
C LEU A 28 15.87 -0.33 -12.42
N HIS A 29 15.25 -1.18 -13.24
CA HIS A 29 15.60 -2.61 -13.38
C HIS A 29 17.07 -2.79 -13.79
N ASN A 30 17.48 -2.07 -14.84
CA ASN A 30 18.86 -2.08 -15.33
C ASN A 30 19.83 -1.56 -14.28
N TYR A 31 19.46 -0.47 -13.59
CA TYR A 31 20.26 0.06 -12.50
C TYR A 31 20.42 -0.99 -11.41
N LEU A 32 19.35 -1.61 -10.92
CA LEU A 32 19.42 -2.59 -9.83
C LEU A 32 20.12 -3.90 -10.21
N LYS A 33 20.40 -4.14 -11.51
CA LYS A 33 20.99 -5.39 -12.02
C LYS A 33 20.19 -6.62 -11.59
N VAL A 34 18.88 -6.54 -11.72
CA VAL A 34 17.98 -7.66 -11.39
C VAL A 34 18.18 -8.79 -12.42
N GLY A 35 18.31 -10.03 -11.94
CA GLY A 35 18.57 -11.20 -12.79
C GLY A 35 17.37 -11.67 -13.62
N ASN A 36 16.14 -11.45 -13.13
CA ASN A 36 14.91 -11.75 -13.87
C ASN A 36 14.72 -10.81 -15.05
N ASP A 37 14.09 -11.28 -16.12
CA ASP A 37 13.73 -10.41 -17.24
C ASP A 37 12.76 -9.30 -16.79
N PHE A 38 12.88 -8.12 -17.41
CA PHE A 38 12.12 -6.92 -17.03
C PHE A 38 10.60 -7.16 -16.95
N SER A 39 10.03 -7.87 -17.93
CA SER A 39 8.59 -8.11 -18.01
C SER A 39 8.09 -8.98 -16.86
N THR A 40 8.79 -10.08 -16.57
CA THR A 40 8.45 -10.96 -15.44
C THR A 40 8.66 -10.24 -14.12
N TRP A 41 9.76 -9.49 -13.99
CA TRP A 41 10.07 -8.74 -12.79
C TRP A 41 9.00 -7.71 -12.46
N ILE A 42 8.68 -6.78 -13.37
CA ILE A 42 7.75 -5.68 -13.07
C ILE A 42 6.33 -6.19 -12.82
N LYS A 43 5.86 -7.19 -13.58
CA LYS A 43 4.55 -7.82 -13.36
C LYS A 43 4.49 -8.56 -12.02
N GLY A 44 5.58 -9.24 -11.66
CA GLY A 44 5.74 -9.88 -10.35
C GLY A 44 5.63 -8.85 -9.23
N ARG A 45 6.40 -7.76 -9.30
CA ARG A 45 6.38 -6.69 -8.28
C ARG A 45 5.04 -5.99 -8.17
N ILE A 46 4.38 -5.66 -9.29
CA ILE A 46 3.03 -5.07 -9.27
C ILE A 46 2.04 -5.99 -8.56
N LYS A 47 2.08 -7.29 -8.84
CA LYS A 47 1.16 -8.26 -8.24
C LYS A 47 1.47 -8.52 -6.76
N GLU A 48 2.75 -8.69 -6.42
CA GLU A 48 3.21 -9.04 -5.07
C GLU A 48 2.95 -7.92 -4.07
N TYR A 49 3.23 -6.67 -4.46
CA TYR A 49 3.10 -5.49 -3.61
C TYR A 49 1.77 -4.75 -3.79
N GLY A 50 0.88 -5.26 -4.65
CA GLY A 50 -0.45 -4.70 -4.85
C GLY A 50 -0.44 -3.28 -5.43
N LEU A 51 0.55 -2.96 -6.28
CA LEU A 51 0.69 -1.63 -6.86
C LEU A 51 -0.54 -1.27 -7.70
N ILE A 52 -0.98 -0.02 -7.60
CA ILE A 52 -2.22 0.46 -8.21
C ILE A 52 -1.90 1.29 -9.46
N LYS A 53 -2.54 0.92 -10.57
CA LYS A 53 -2.41 1.64 -11.84
C LYS A 53 -2.96 3.06 -11.70
N ASN A 54 -2.22 4.03 -12.23
CA ASN A 54 -2.44 5.49 -12.14
C ASN A 54 -2.13 6.11 -10.78
N ASP A 55 -1.73 5.32 -9.78
CA ASP A 55 -1.24 5.83 -8.49
C ASP A 55 0.25 5.58 -8.34
N ASP A 56 0.63 4.31 -8.39
CA ASP A 56 2.01 3.85 -8.22
C ASP A 56 2.76 3.80 -9.54
N PHE A 57 2.03 3.50 -10.62
CA PHE A 57 2.62 3.36 -11.96
C PHE A 57 1.67 3.69 -13.12
N LEU A 58 2.26 4.05 -14.25
CA LEU A 58 1.62 4.16 -15.57
C LEU A 58 2.15 3.10 -16.51
N ILE A 59 1.30 2.69 -17.46
CA ILE A 59 1.66 1.78 -18.56
C ILE A 59 1.64 2.57 -19.85
N PHE A 60 2.65 2.41 -20.68
CA PHE A 60 2.68 2.95 -22.02
C PHE A 60 3.28 1.93 -22.99
N ASP A 61 2.90 2.04 -24.26
CA ASP A 61 3.52 1.25 -25.31
C ASP A 61 4.92 1.80 -25.57
N SER A 62 5.94 0.95 -25.42
CA SER A 62 7.31 1.28 -25.81
C SER A 62 7.38 1.57 -27.30
N SER A 63 8.20 2.56 -27.66
CA SER A 63 8.61 2.79 -29.05
C SER A 63 9.54 1.70 -29.59
N GLU A 64 10.07 0.84 -28.71
CA GLU A 64 10.89 -0.31 -29.09
C GLU A 64 10.00 -1.47 -29.53
N PHE A 65 9.94 -1.67 -30.85
CA PHE A 65 9.37 -2.84 -31.48
C PHE A 65 10.25 -4.06 -31.16
N ARG A 66 9.78 -4.94 -30.27
CA ARG A 66 10.39 -6.25 -30.08
C ARG A 66 9.82 -7.19 -31.13
N ASN A 67 10.61 -7.47 -32.16
CA ASN A 67 10.33 -8.57 -33.09
C ASN A 67 10.31 -9.90 -32.31
N GLN A 68 9.12 -10.39 -32.01
CA GLN A 68 8.91 -11.74 -31.49
C GLN A 68 8.64 -12.69 -32.65
N SER A 69 9.62 -12.86 -33.55
CA SER A 69 9.60 -14.03 -34.44
C SER A 69 10.15 -15.22 -33.65
N THR A 70 9.28 -16.07 -33.13
CA THR A 70 9.70 -17.43 -32.75
C THR A 70 9.97 -18.20 -34.03
N ASN A 71 11.25 -18.44 -34.35
CA ASN A 71 11.60 -19.48 -35.33
C ASN A 71 11.26 -20.83 -34.69
N ASN A 72 10.01 -21.27 -34.84
CA ASN A 72 9.67 -22.66 -34.62
C ASN A 72 10.19 -23.44 -35.83
N GLU A 73 11.34 -24.11 -35.69
CA GLU A 73 11.74 -25.19 -36.59
C GLU A 73 10.83 -26.39 -36.35
N GLN A 74 9.59 -26.29 -36.83
CA GLN A 74 8.75 -27.46 -37.04
C GLN A 74 9.04 -27.97 -38.45
N GLN A 75 9.59 -29.19 -38.53
CA GLN A 75 9.62 -29.99 -39.76
C GLN A 75 8.18 -30.26 -40.21
N ILE A 76 7.53 -29.31 -40.88
CA ILE A 76 6.41 -29.46 -41.82
C ILE A 76 6.15 -28.06 -42.40
N LYS A 77 6.06 -28.00 -43.73
CA LYS A 77 6.02 -26.81 -44.59
C LYS A 77 4.72 -25.99 -44.42
N TRP A 78 4.57 -25.33 -43.27
CA TRP A 78 3.60 -24.24 -43.05
C TRP A 78 4.23 -23.16 -42.18
N THR A 79 4.76 -22.10 -42.79
CA THR A 79 5.24 -20.91 -42.06
C THR A 79 4.04 -20.11 -41.58
N THR A 80 3.60 -20.35 -40.34
CA THR A 80 2.67 -19.41 -39.71
C THR A 80 3.44 -18.14 -39.36
N LYS A 81 3.26 -17.07 -40.16
CA LYS A 81 3.58 -15.69 -39.73
C LYS A 81 2.61 -15.26 -38.62
N ARG A 82 2.60 -15.95 -37.48
CA ARG A 82 1.95 -15.47 -36.25
C ARG A 82 2.98 -14.66 -35.47
N GLY A 83 3.31 -13.49 -36.02
CA GLY A 83 4.26 -12.55 -35.43
C GLY A 83 3.86 -11.13 -35.80
N GLY A 84 2.69 -10.71 -35.31
CA GLY A 84 2.32 -9.30 -35.35
C GLY A 84 3.23 -8.53 -34.40
N ASP A 85 3.66 -7.35 -34.83
CA ASP A 85 4.44 -6.40 -34.07
C ASP A 85 3.69 -6.02 -32.78
N ARG A 86 4.04 -6.68 -31.67
CA ARG A 86 3.47 -6.39 -30.36
C ARG A 86 4.44 -5.47 -29.66
N LYS A 87 4.11 -4.17 -29.66
CA LYS A 87 4.85 -3.15 -28.90
C LYS A 87 5.13 -3.67 -27.49
N SER A 88 6.39 -3.54 -27.07
CA SER A 88 6.76 -3.93 -25.72
C SER A 88 6.09 -2.98 -24.72
N THR A 89 5.61 -3.49 -23.58
CA THR A 89 4.94 -2.65 -22.58
C THR A 89 5.96 -2.09 -21.61
N ASP A 90 5.96 -0.77 -21.45
CA ASP A 90 6.83 -0.06 -20.52
C ASP A 90 6.04 0.55 -19.36
N TYR A 91 6.76 0.78 -18.27
CA TYR A 91 6.18 1.21 -17.00
C TYR A 91 6.92 2.44 -16.49
N ILE A 92 6.16 3.45 -16.08
CA ILE A 92 6.66 4.61 -15.33
C ILE A 92 6.21 4.43 -13.89
N LEU A 93 7.11 4.59 -12.93
CA LEU A 93 6.84 4.47 -11.50
C LEU A 93 6.88 5.84 -10.85
N THR A 94 6.09 6.05 -9.80
CA THR A 94 6.36 7.17 -8.89
C THR A 94 7.71 6.98 -8.21
N ILE A 95 8.32 8.08 -7.74
CA ILE A 95 9.54 7.99 -6.93
C ILE A 95 9.34 7.12 -5.68
N GLY A 96 8.18 7.23 -5.02
CA GLY A 96 7.89 6.46 -3.81
C GLY A 96 7.95 4.95 -4.10
N THR A 97 7.19 4.53 -5.12
CA THR A 97 7.17 3.14 -5.58
C THR A 97 8.55 2.67 -6.06
N ALA A 98 9.30 3.50 -6.80
CA ALA A 98 10.64 3.16 -7.25
C ALA A 98 11.62 2.94 -6.09
N LYS A 99 11.55 3.77 -5.05
CA LYS A 99 12.35 3.61 -3.82
C LYS A 99 11.98 2.34 -3.08
N GLU A 100 10.68 2.05 -2.96
CA GLU A 100 10.19 0.83 -2.33
C GLU A 100 10.73 -0.42 -3.03
N LEU A 101 10.55 -0.52 -4.36
CA LEU A 101 11.07 -1.63 -5.15
C LEU A 101 12.58 -1.77 -5.03
N ALA A 102 13.32 -0.65 -5.02
CA ALA A 102 14.76 -0.68 -4.85
C ALA A 102 15.21 -1.19 -3.47
N MET A 103 14.45 -0.89 -2.42
CA MET A 103 14.73 -1.37 -1.06
C MET A 103 14.43 -2.85 -0.88
N ILE A 104 13.45 -3.38 -1.62
CA ILE A 104 13.05 -4.79 -1.60
C ILE A 104 14.12 -5.70 -2.24
N GLU A 105 14.84 -5.21 -3.25
CA GLU A 105 15.79 -6.04 -3.98
C GLU A 105 16.91 -6.59 -3.09
N ASN A 106 17.04 -7.92 -3.09
CA ASN A 106 18.06 -8.63 -2.31
C ASN A 106 19.37 -8.75 -3.07
N ASN A 107 19.96 -7.61 -3.43
CA ASN A 107 21.27 -7.54 -4.09
C ASN A 107 22.13 -6.43 -3.45
N GLU A 108 23.37 -6.30 -3.92
CA GLU A 108 24.32 -5.32 -3.37
C GLU A 108 23.79 -3.88 -3.49
N LYS A 109 23.15 -3.54 -4.60
CA LYS A 109 22.57 -2.21 -4.83
C LYS A 109 21.40 -1.94 -3.90
N GLY A 110 20.46 -2.87 -3.76
CA GLY A 110 19.35 -2.77 -2.81
C GLY A 110 19.84 -2.70 -1.36
N ARG A 111 20.92 -3.41 -1.01
CA ARG A 111 21.59 -3.27 0.29
C ARG A 111 22.19 -1.88 0.50
N ALA A 112 22.87 -1.32 -0.51
CA ALA A 112 23.43 0.02 -0.44
C ALA A 112 22.33 1.09 -0.27
N ILE A 113 21.23 0.96 -1.02
CA ILE A 113 20.07 1.86 -0.93
C ILE A 113 19.41 1.80 0.45
N ARG A 114 19.20 0.60 1.01
CA ARG A 114 18.69 0.45 2.39
C ARG A 114 19.60 1.13 3.42
N LYS A 115 20.92 0.91 3.33
CA LYS A 115 21.90 1.56 4.22
C LYS A 115 21.85 3.08 4.12
N TYR A 116 21.68 3.61 2.91
CA TYR A 116 21.52 5.05 2.69
C TYR A 116 20.29 5.59 3.42
N PHE A 117 19.11 4.98 3.26
CA PHE A 117 17.90 5.46 3.93
C PHE A 117 17.95 5.33 5.45
N ILE A 118 18.58 4.28 5.99
CA ILE A 118 18.82 4.15 7.43
C ILE A 118 19.66 5.34 7.93
N ARG A 119 20.77 5.67 7.26
CA ARG A 119 21.59 6.84 7.63
C ARG A 119 20.83 8.16 7.52
N CYS A 120 19.97 8.31 6.51
CA CYS A 120 19.12 9.50 6.42
C CYS A 120 18.17 9.64 7.62
N GLU A 121 17.61 8.52 8.11
CA GLU A 121 16.77 8.52 9.32
C GLU A 121 17.57 8.87 10.58
N GLU A 122 18.77 8.31 10.72
CA GLU A 122 19.72 8.64 11.81
C GLU A 122 20.05 10.13 11.82
N HIS A 123 20.39 10.71 10.68
CA HIS A 123 20.64 12.16 10.57
C HIS A 123 19.39 13.00 10.82
N LEU A 124 18.20 12.56 10.41
CA LEU A 124 16.96 13.27 10.70
C LEU A 124 16.69 13.32 12.20
N LYS A 125 17.03 12.24 12.92
CA LYS A 125 16.93 12.19 14.39
C LYS A 125 17.87 13.19 15.06
N GLU A 126 19.07 13.41 14.52
CA GLU A 126 20.03 14.41 15.01
C GLU A 126 19.60 15.84 14.71
N ILE A 127 19.20 16.13 13.47
CA ILE A 127 18.89 17.49 12.99
C ILE A 127 17.51 17.94 13.47
N ALA A 128 16.51 17.06 13.42
CA ALA A 128 15.11 17.40 13.69
C ALA A 128 14.40 16.30 14.49
N PRO A 129 14.80 16.07 15.77
CA PRO A 129 14.25 15.00 16.59
C PRO A 129 12.73 15.10 16.80
N ALA A 130 12.16 16.31 16.79
CA ALA A 130 10.71 16.50 16.90
C ALA A 130 9.95 15.98 15.67
N ILE A 131 10.47 16.22 14.47
CA ILE A 131 9.88 15.76 13.20
C ILE A 131 9.99 14.24 13.11
N GLN A 132 11.17 13.69 13.42
CA GLN A 132 11.40 12.25 13.45
C GLN A 132 10.45 11.56 14.43
N LYS A 133 10.31 12.07 15.65
CA LYS A 133 9.39 11.51 16.65
C LYS A 133 7.94 11.51 16.17
N LYS A 134 7.49 12.60 15.51
CA LYS A 134 6.14 12.68 14.94
C LYS A 134 5.93 11.64 13.83
N ALA A 135 6.89 11.48 12.92
CA ALA A 135 6.84 10.46 11.87
C ALA A 135 6.83 9.04 12.46
N PHE A 136 7.67 8.78 13.45
CA PHE A 136 7.75 7.50 14.14
C PHE A 136 6.45 7.15 14.88
N LYS A 137 5.84 8.12 15.59
CA LYS A 137 4.54 7.92 16.24
C LYS A 137 3.44 7.57 15.24
N ARG A 138 3.37 8.27 14.10
CA ARG A 138 2.45 7.94 13.01
C ARG A 138 2.68 6.52 12.48
N LEU A 139 3.94 6.13 12.24
CA LEU A 139 4.27 4.77 11.81
C LEU A 139 3.81 3.73 12.84
N LYS A 140 4.08 3.98 14.13
CA LYS A 140 3.63 3.09 15.20
C LYS A 140 2.11 2.94 15.22
N ALA A 141 1.37 4.05 15.11
CA ALA A 141 -0.09 4.03 15.04
C ALA A 141 -0.60 3.22 13.83
N ARG A 142 0.07 3.34 12.68
CA ARG A 142 -0.26 2.57 11.47
C ARG A 142 -0.06 1.07 11.64
N LEU A 143 1.02 0.66 12.32
CA LEU A 143 1.32 -0.74 12.62
C LEU A 143 0.32 -1.29 13.64
N GLU A 144 -0.01 -0.54 14.70
CA GLU A 144 -1.00 -0.97 15.70
C GLU A 144 -2.38 -1.25 15.07
N VAL A 145 -2.81 -0.43 14.09
CA VAL A 145 -4.05 -0.74 13.33
C VAL A 145 -3.91 -2.06 12.58
N ALA A 146 -2.78 -2.29 11.89
CA ALA A 146 -2.57 -3.53 11.15
C ALA A 146 -2.55 -4.76 12.08
N ASP A 147 -1.99 -4.61 13.28
CA ASP A 147 -1.90 -5.65 14.30
C ASP A 147 -3.29 -6.09 14.81
N TYR A 148 -4.28 -5.20 14.85
CA TYR A 148 -5.65 -5.52 15.30
C TYR A 148 -6.62 -5.85 14.17
N SER A 149 -6.41 -5.34 12.96
CA SER A 149 -7.28 -5.60 11.82
C SER A 149 -7.41 -7.09 11.47
N ARG A 150 -6.31 -7.84 11.51
CA ARG A 150 -6.32 -9.28 11.20
C ARG A 150 -6.96 -10.12 12.32
N PRO A 151 -6.55 -9.98 13.61
CA PRO A 151 -7.23 -10.66 14.71
C PRO A 151 -8.73 -10.35 14.80
N MET A 152 -9.17 -9.14 14.45
CA MET A 152 -10.60 -8.82 14.39
C MET A 152 -11.34 -9.65 13.33
N CYS A 153 -10.76 -9.82 12.14
CA CYS A 153 -11.31 -10.70 11.12
C CYS A 153 -11.33 -12.16 11.58
N ASP A 154 -10.27 -12.61 12.26
CA ASP A 154 -10.17 -13.98 12.78
C ASP A 154 -11.23 -14.23 13.87
N ALA A 155 -11.39 -13.30 14.83
CA ALA A 155 -12.43 -13.36 15.86
C ALA A 155 -13.84 -13.41 15.24
N LEU A 156 -14.12 -12.58 14.22
CA LEU A 156 -15.40 -12.61 13.51
C LEU A 156 -15.62 -13.96 12.81
N THR A 157 -14.55 -14.54 12.26
CA THR A 157 -14.59 -15.86 11.62
C THR A 157 -14.95 -16.94 12.60
N ILE A 158 -14.27 -16.97 13.74
CA ILE A 158 -14.49 -17.93 14.82
C ILE A 158 -15.91 -17.80 15.37
N GLN A 159 -16.36 -16.57 15.66
CA GLN A 159 -17.71 -16.31 16.19
C GLN A 159 -18.81 -16.79 15.23
N ARG A 160 -18.63 -16.62 13.92
CA ARG A 160 -19.62 -17.06 12.95
C ARG A 160 -19.59 -18.56 12.73
N LEU A 161 -18.39 -19.16 12.73
CA LEU A 161 -18.21 -20.60 12.64
C LEU A 161 -18.84 -21.31 13.84
N SER A 162 -18.72 -20.78 15.06
CA SER A 162 -19.38 -21.34 16.25
C SER A 162 -20.91 -21.30 16.17
N LEU A 163 -21.47 -20.36 15.39
CA LEU A 163 -22.89 -20.28 15.07
C LEU A 163 -23.29 -21.13 13.85
N GLY A 164 -22.37 -21.95 13.31
CA GLY A 164 -22.60 -22.78 12.12
C GLY A 164 -22.75 -21.98 10.83
N LYS A 165 -22.25 -20.74 10.78
CA LYS A 165 -22.38 -19.84 9.62
C LYS A 165 -21.02 -19.57 8.97
N GLU A 166 -21.01 -19.56 7.65
CA GLU A 166 -19.83 -19.19 6.86
C GLU A 166 -19.57 -17.67 6.91
N THR A 167 -18.30 -17.26 6.83
CA THR A 167 -17.88 -15.85 6.76
C THR A 167 -17.61 -15.39 5.33
N LYS A 168 -18.47 -14.49 4.85
CA LYS A 168 -18.35 -13.87 3.54
C LYS A 168 -17.60 -12.52 3.61
N PRO A 169 -16.94 -12.09 2.51
CA PRO A 169 -16.13 -10.86 2.48
C PRO A 169 -16.84 -9.59 2.99
N HIS A 170 -18.13 -9.43 2.65
CA HIS A 170 -18.91 -8.26 3.08
C HIS A 170 -19.10 -8.17 4.60
N HIS A 171 -18.96 -9.26 5.35
CA HIS A 171 -19.00 -9.20 6.82
C HIS A 171 -17.81 -8.42 7.38
N TYR A 172 -16.59 -8.66 6.87
CA TYR A 172 -15.42 -7.87 7.26
C TYR A 172 -15.59 -6.40 6.85
N THR A 173 -16.05 -6.16 5.62
CA THR A 173 -16.30 -4.78 5.15
C THR A 173 -17.30 -4.05 6.04
N ASN A 174 -18.37 -4.73 6.48
CA ASN A 174 -19.36 -4.13 7.38
C ASN A 174 -18.79 -3.79 8.77
N GLU A 175 -17.89 -4.61 9.32
CA GLU A 175 -17.19 -4.32 10.58
C GLU A 175 -16.25 -3.12 10.43
N PHE A 176 -15.39 -3.12 9.40
CA PHE A 176 -14.49 -2.00 9.16
C PHE A 176 -15.26 -0.71 8.86
N ASP A 177 -16.32 -0.76 8.04
CA ASP A 177 -17.13 0.43 7.75
C ASP A 177 -17.94 0.90 8.97
N MET A 178 -18.26 0.03 9.93
CA MET A 178 -18.83 0.46 11.21
C MET A 178 -17.83 1.33 11.97
N ILE A 179 -16.60 0.83 12.15
CA ILE A 179 -15.54 1.52 12.88
C ILE A 179 -15.12 2.81 12.15
N ASN A 180 -14.97 2.75 10.83
CA ASN A 180 -14.66 3.92 10.01
C ASN A 180 -15.74 5.01 10.12
N ARG A 181 -17.04 4.65 10.13
CA ARG A 181 -18.11 5.63 10.36
C ARG A 181 -18.03 6.27 11.75
N ILE A 182 -17.64 5.50 12.76
CA ILE A 182 -17.51 6.02 14.13
C ILE A 182 -16.33 7.01 14.24
N VAL A 183 -15.19 6.71 13.61
CA VAL A 183 -13.96 7.52 13.72
C VAL A 183 -13.91 8.66 12.71
N LEU A 184 -14.25 8.39 11.44
CA LEU A 184 -14.10 9.32 10.32
C LEU A 184 -15.43 9.96 9.89
N GLY A 185 -16.56 9.50 10.42
CA GLY A 185 -17.90 9.96 10.03
C GLY A 185 -18.39 9.40 8.68
N MET A 186 -17.59 8.60 7.98
CA MET A 186 -17.92 8.08 6.66
C MET A 186 -17.26 6.70 6.41
N THR A 187 -17.68 6.02 5.34
CA THR A 187 -17.07 4.73 4.94
C THR A 187 -15.73 4.94 4.24
N ALA A 188 -14.91 3.89 4.16
CA ALA A 188 -13.62 3.96 3.47
C ALA A 188 -13.77 4.36 1.98
N LYS A 189 -14.86 3.92 1.33
CA LYS A 189 -15.17 4.27 -0.06
C LYS A 189 -15.55 5.75 -0.20
N ALA A 190 -16.36 6.28 0.71
CA ALA A 190 -16.75 7.69 0.72
C ALA A 190 -15.55 8.60 1.00
N TYR A 191 -14.69 8.22 1.95
CA TYR A 191 -13.46 8.96 2.27
C TYR A 191 -12.54 9.10 1.06
N ARG A 192 -12.28 7.99 0.36
CA ARG A 192 -11.48 8.00 -0.87
C ARG A 192 -12.06 8.93 -1.94
N LYS A 193 -13.38 8.88 -2.16
CA LYS A 193 -14.06 9.75 -3.13
C LYS A 193 -13.98 11.23 -2.74
N ALA A 194 -14.18 11.55 -1.46
CA ALA A 194 -14.18 12.93 -0.98
C ALA A 194 -12.80 13.60 -1.10
N HIS A 195 -11.72 12.83 -0.94
CA HIS A 195 -10.36 13.33 -0.95
C HIS A 195 -9.59 13.05 -2.26
N ASN A 196 -10.25 12.49 -3.27
CA ASN A 196 -9.63 12.01 -4.53
C ASN A 196 -8.40 11.13 -4.25
N LEU A 197 -8.58 10.16 -3.34
CA LEU A 197 -7.56 9.22 -2.92
C LEU A 197 -7.81 7.84 -3.49
N THR A 198 -6.73 7.11 -3.54
CA THR A 198 -6.62 5.72 -3.97
C THR A 198 -5.82 4.94 -2.94
N GLY A 199 -5.81 3.60 -3.03
CA GLY A 199 -5.13 2.76 -2.02
C GLY A 199 -5.85 2.65 -0.67
N ASP A 200 -5.06 2.36 0.38
CA ASP A 200 -5.54 2.16 1.75
C ASP A 200 -5.78 3.53 2.43
N ILE A 201 -6.96 3.69 3.04
CA ILE A 201 -7.32 4.91 3.77
C ILE A 201 -6.35 5.21 4.93
N ARG A 202 -5.75 4.16 5.50
CA ARG A 202 -4.88 4.25 6.68
C ARG A 202 -3.60 5.04 6.41
N ASP A 203 -3.19 5.13 5.14
CA ASP A 203 -1.98 5.87 4.77
C ASP A 203 -2.25 7.39 4.71
N HIS A 204 -3.52 7.79 4.63
CA HIS A 204 -3.95 9.17 4.43
C HIS A 204 -4.60 9.84 5.65
N ILE A 205 -4.90 9.08 6.70
CA ILE A 205 -5.48 9.61 7.95
C ILE A 205 -4.37 10.02 8.95
N THR A 206 -4.77 10.78 9.97
CA THR A 206 -3.86 11.32 11.00
C THR A 206 -3.44 10.27 12.04
N GLU A 207 -2.38 10.56 12.80
CA GLU A 207 -1.94 9.70 13.92
C GLU A 207 -3.08 9.47 14.95
N GLU A 208 -3.81 10.51 15.30
CA GLU A 208 -4.92 10.44 16.26
C GLU A 208 -6.05 9.55 15.75
N GLN A 209 -6.40 9.68 14.47
CA GLN A 209 -7.40 8.82 13.83
C GLN A 209 -6.94 7.36 13.76
N LEU A 210 -5.66 7.10 13.46
CA LEU A 210 -5.10 5.75 13.47
C LEU A 210 -5.16 5.12 14.85
N ASN A 211 -4.72 5.84 15.89
CA ASN A 211 -4.79 5.36 17.27
C ASN A 211 -6.25 5.09 17.70
N HIS A 212 -7.19 5.93 17.27
CA HIS A 212 -8.60 5.73 17.55
C HIS A 212 -9.16 4.48 16.84
N LEU A 213 -8.81 4.26 15.56
CA LEU A 213 -9.16 3.04 14.84
C LEU A 213 -8.60 1.80 15.55
N ALA A 214 -7.31 1.80 15.89
CA ALA A 214 -6.67 0.68 16.59
C ALA A 214 -7.36 0.36 17.92
N TYR A 215 -7.69 1.41 18.70
CA TYR A 215 -8.44 1.26 19.95
C TYR A 215 -9.80 0.59 19.74
N LEU A 216 -10.58 1.05 18.76
CA LEU A 216 -11.91 0.48 18.49
C LEU A 216 -11.84 -0.91 17.86
N GLU A 217 -10.87 -1.20 16.98
CA GLU A 217 -10.64 -2.55 16.44
C GLU A 217 -10.29 -3.54 17.56
N LYS A 218 -9.38 -3.14 18.47
CA LYS A 218 -9.05 -3.91 19.67
C LYS A 218 -10.26 -4.16 20.57
N SER A 219 -11.04 -3.12 20.86
CA SER A 219 -12.26 -3.27 21.66
C SER A 219 -13.28 -4.14 20.95
N ASN A 220 -13.45 -4.02 19.64
CA ASN A 220 -14.40 -4.83 18.89
C ASN A 220 -14.06 -6.31 19.00
N ILE A 221 -12.78 -6.70 18.88
CA ILE A 221 -12.31 -8.10 19.12
C ILE A 221 -12.90 -8.65 20.42
N THR A 222 -12.72 -7.94 21.54
CA THR A 222 -13.22 -8.41 22.83
C THR A 222 -14.75 -8.55 22.87
N LEU A 223 -15.47 -7.65 22.20
CA LEU A 223 -16.94 -7.71 22.11
C LEU A 223 -17.40 -8.85 21.20
N ILE A 224 -16.65 -9.18 20.16
CA ILE A 224 -16.88 -10.36 19.30
C ILE A 224 -16.75 -11.63 20.14
N ASP A 225 -15.67 -11.75 20.91
CA ASP A 225 -15.37 -12.92 21.74
C ASP A 225 -16.42 -13.11 22.84
N MET A 226 -16.99 -12.03 23.36
CA MET A 226 -18.13 -12.08 24.29
C MET A 226 -19.46 -12.51 23.64
N GLY A 227 -19.49 -12.79 22.33
CA GLY A 227 -20.69 -13.23 21.63
C GLY A 227 -21.70 -12.12 21.35
N TRP A 228 -21.30 -10.84 21.44
CA TRP A 228 -22.24 -9.74 21.24
C TRP A 228 -22.63 -9.61 19.75
N ASN A 229 -23.90 -9.28 19.51
CA ASN A 229 -24.41 -9.02 18.17
C ASN A 229 -23.97 -7.63 17.66
N TYR A 230 -24.06 -7.44 16.35
CA TYR A 230 -23.58 -6.24 15.66
C TYR A 230 -24.14 -4.92 16.25
N GLU A 231 -25.47 -4.82 16.44
CA GLU A 231 -26.09 -3.59 16.94
C GLU A 231 -25.65 -3.25 18.36
N LYS A 232 -25.54 -4.27 19.23
CA LYS A 232 -25.03 -4.09 20.59
C LYS A 232 -23.58 -3.64 20.59
N ARG A 233 -22.72 -4.25 19.76
CA ARG A 233 -21.31 -3.83 19.61
C ARG A 233 -21.21 -2.40 19.11
N LYS A 234 -21.97 -2.04 18.08
CA LYS A 234 -22.00 -0.69 17.51
C LYS A 234 -22.32 0.37 18.55
N ALA A 235 -23.38 0.16 19.33
CA ALA A 235 -23.79 1.09 20.38
C ALA A 235 -22.69 1.27 21.44
N GLU A 236 -22.01 0.19 21.82
CA GLU A 236 -20.94 0.25 22.81
C GLU A 236 -19.66 0.90 22.27
N LEU A 237 -19.27 0.59 21.04
CA LEU A 237 -18.13 1.22 20.37
C LEU A 237 -18.32 2.73 20.20
N ILE A 238 -19.56 3.21 20.01
CA ILE A 238 -19.84 4.66 20.00
C ILE A 238 -19.55 5.28 21.37
N LYS A 239 -19.96 4.64 22.47
CA LYS A 239 -19.67 5.14 23.82
C LYS A 239 -18.17 5.11 24.14
N LEU A 240 -17.48 4.04 23.74
CA LEU A 240 -16.03 3.92 23.90
C LEU A 240 -15.30 4.99 23.09
N SER A 241 -15.75 5.28 21.87
CA SER A 241 -15.24 6.37 21.03
C SER A 241 -15.40 7.73 21.70
N GLN A 242 -16.59 8.04 22.22
CA GLN A 242 -16.84 9.30 22.95
C GLN A 242 -15.92 9.43 24.17
N SER A 243 -15.81 8.36 24.96
CA SER A 243 -14.93 8.33 26.14
C SER A 243 -13.46 8.50 25.78
N TYR A 244 -13.03 7.91 24.66
CA TYR A 244 -11.68 8.04 24.12
C TYR A 244 -11.37 9.48 23.71
N ILE A 245 -12.29 10.13 22.98
CA ILE A 245 -12.14 11.54 22.56
C ILE A 245 -12.10 12.47 23.78
N ILE A 246 -12.97 12.28 24.77
CA ILE A 246 -12.97 13.08 26.00
C ILE A 246 -11.62 12.95 26.72
N ARG A 247 -11.08 11.73 26.82
CA ARG A 247 -9.76 11.50 27.44
C ARG A 247 -8.62 12.17 26.67
N LEU A 248 -8.72 12.25 25.35
CA LEU A 248 -7.73 12.97 24.54
C LEU A 248 -7.82 14.47 24.74
N LEU A 249 -9.03 15.05 24.70
CA LEU A 249 -9.25 16.49 24.92
C LEU A 249 -8.77 16.91 26.32
N GLY A 250 -9.04 16.10 27.35
CA GLY A 250 -8.57 16.36 28.71
C GLY A 250 -7.06 16.22 28.93
N LYS A 251 -6.29 15.72 27.96
CA LYS A 251 -4.81 15.71 28.01
C LYS A 251 -4.18 16.91 27.30
N VAL A 252 -4.96 17.65 26.52
CA VAL A 252 -4.50 18.81 25.74
C VAL A 252 -4.80 20.13 26.48
N ALA A 253 -5.73 20.11 27.45
CA ALA A 253 -6.01 21.18 28.40
C ALA A 253 -5.06 21.14 29.60
#